data_AF-A0A238YEA9-F1
#
_entry.id   AF-A0A238YEA9-F1
#
_cell.length_a   1.000
_cell.length_b   1.000
_cell.length_c   1.000
_cell.angle_alpha   90.00
_cell.angle_beta   90.00
_cell.angle_gamma   90.00
#
_symmetry.space_group_name_H-M   'P 1'
#
loop_
_entity.id
_entity.type
_entity.pdbx_description
1 polymer ?
#
loop_
_entity_poly.entity_id
_entity_poly.type
_entity_poly.pdbx_seq_one_letter_code
_entity_poly.pdbx_strand_id
1 'polypeptide(L)'
;MDIPITFLDFKTEENYLALQNKYAGWCDRNPPNEVAYLNVVKTDFSINYKTKNLLTDKEDYIEWYFIKDFLNVKIPLFAKRYIVFFKKHIESELLLEKERIIAYSKIQLKKIIEIEEIIKKSEYLGVNIKLSLLVQIEVVIDYLKSIHILPSYTIEEKFKMNMNKTDIILLLTLLRQNNNIDSIKDSHFGFLIEKTFLYKSGEDYTPIKNAGKVVNDVKHFNKGSEKAIERLKNIFKNDNFYELDFH
;
A
#
# COMPACT_ATOMS: atom_id res chain seq x y z
N MET A 1 7.95 -12.05 -23.36
CA MET A 1 6.63 -11.58 -23.80
C MET A 1 6.12 -10.50 -22.85
N ASP A 2 5.69 -9.35 -23.37
CA ASP A 2 5.39 -8.18 -22.52
C ASP A 2 4.10 -7.47 -22.93
N ILE A 3 2.95 -8.09 -22.62
CA ILE A 3 1.73 -7.29 -22.46
C ILE A 3 1.87 -6.53 -21.14
N PRO A 4 1.76 -5.19 -21.16
CA PRO A 4 1.48 -4.45 -19.95
C PRO A 4 0.03 -4.76 -19.55
N ILE A 5 -0.13 -5.57 -18.51
CA ILE A 5 -1.40 -5.75 -17.82
C ILE A 5 -1.39 -4.93 -16.53
N THR A 6 -2.57 -4.50 -16.11
CA THR A 6 -2.83 -3.59 -15.00
C THR A 6 -4.06 -4.03 -14.20
N PHE A 7 -4.37 -3.33 -13.12
CA PHE A 7 -5.61 -3.56 -12.37
C PHE A 7 -6.89 -3.32 -13.20
N LEU A 8 -6.84 -2.46 -14.22
CA LEU A 8 -8.01 -2.13 -15.04
C LEU A 8 -8.49 -3.31 -15.88
N ASP A 9 -7.58 -4.21 -16.26
CA ASP A 9 -7.88 -5.42 -17.02
C ASP A 9 -8.75 -6.41 -16.21
N PHE A 10 -8.89 -6.21 -14.89
CA PHE A 10 -9.69 -7.05 -13.99
C PHE A 10 -10.93 -6.32 -13.45
N LYS A 11 -11.17 -5.07 -13.86
CA LYS A 11 -12.24 -4.22 -13.33
C LYS A 11 -13.63 -4.65 -13.80
N THR A 12 -13.76 -5.26 -14.97
CA THR A 12 -15.05 -5.77 -15.44
C THR A 12 -14.87 -7.14 -16.06
N GLU A 13 -15.97 -7.87 -16.22
CA GLU A 13 -15.96 -9.16 -16.88
C GLU A 13 -15.49 -9.04 -18.33
N GLU A 14 -15.94 -7.98 -19.03
CA GLU A 14 -15.56 -7.72 -20.42
C GLU A 14 -14.06 -7.42 -20.55
N ASN A 15 -13.48 -6.63 -19.64
CA ASN A 15 -12.05 -6.35 -19.63
C ASN A 15 -11.23 -7.63 -19.39
N TYR A 16 -11.69 -8.48 -18.48
CA TYR A 16 -11.01 -9.72 -18.17
C TYR A 16 -11.12 -10.73 -19.33
N LEU A 17 -12.29 -10.80 -19.98
CA LEU A 17 -12.49 -11.58 -21.20
C LEU A 17 -11.62 -11.08 -22.35
N ALA A 18 -11.53 -9.75 -22.52
CA ALA A 18 -10.64 -9.14 -23.51
C ALA A 18 -9.17 -9.52 -23.25
N LEU A 19 -8.75 -9.58 -21.99
CA LEU A 19 -7.41 -10.07 -21.62
C LEU A 19 -7.22 -11.55 -21.97
N GLN A 20 -8.21 -12.40 -21.69
CA GLN A 20 -8.17 -13.83 -22.05
C GLN A 20 -8.06 -14.01 -23.57
N ASN A 21 -8.88 -13.28 -24.34
CA ASN A 21 -8.86 -13.33 -25.80
C ASN A 21 -7.56 -12.79 -26.38
N LYS A 22 -7.01 -11.73 -25.80
CA LYS A 22 -5.71 -11.19 -26.19
C LYS A 22 -4.58 -12.20 -25.96
N TYR A 23 -4.64 -12.94 -24.85
CA TYR A 23 -3.70 -14.02 -24.58
C TYR A 23 -3.89 -15.20 -25.54
N ALA A 24 -5.13 -15.64 -25.76
CA ALA A 24 -5.48 -16.74 -26.64
C ALA A 24 -5.04 -16.49 -28.10
N GLY A 25 -5.15 -15.24 -28.56
CA GLY A 25 -4.72 -14.81 -29.89
C GLY A 25 -3.22 -14.98 -30.18
N TRP A 26 -2.42 -15.38 -29.19
CA TRP A 26 -1.00 -15.72 -29.36
C TRP A 26 -0.73 -17.20 -29.60
N CYS A 27 -1.77 -18.03 -29.64
CA CYS A 27 -1.62 -19.41 -30.07
C CYS A 27 -1.24 -19.45 -31.55
N ASP A 28 -0.01 -19.86 -31.84
CA ASP A 28 0.55 -19.87 -33.20
C ASP A 28 -0.15 -20.89 -34.12
N ARG A 29 -0.84 -21.87 -33.53
CA ARG A 29 -1.51 -22.98 -34.24
C ARG A 29 -3.02 -22.81 -34.41
N ASN A 30 -3.61 -21.69 -34.00
CA ASN A 30 -5.06 -21.51 -34.13
C ASN A 30 -5.44 -20.84 -35.46
N PRO A 31 -6.51 -21.29 -36.15
CA PRO A 31 -7.05 -20.60 -37.30
C PRO A 31 -7.51 -19.18 -36.93
N PRO A 32 -7.35 -18.17 -37.80
CA PRO A 32 -7.64 -16.77 -37.50
C PRO A 32 -9.09 -16.45 -37.07
N ASN A 33 -10.04 -17.39 -37.21
CA ASN A 33 -11.47 -17.17 -36.99
C ASN A 33 -12.07 -17.93 -35.78
N GLU A 34 -11.30 -18.68 -35.00
CA GLU A 34 -11.84 -19.53 -33.89
C GLU A 34 -11.55 -19.01 -32.47
N VAL A 35 -10.83 -17.90 -32.29
CA VAL A 35 -10.03 -17.68 -31.06
C VAL A 35 -10.68 -16.79 -30.01
N ALA A 36 -11.82 -16.15 -30.31
CA ALA A 36 -12.48 -15.28 -29.34
C ALA A 36 -13.45 -16.08 -28.46
N TYR A 37 -13.06 -16.29 -27.21
CA TYR A 37 -14.00 -16.70 -26.17
C TYR A 37 -15.13 -15.68 -26.07
N LEU A 38 -16.37 -16.18 -26.09
CA LEU A 38 -17.58 -15.37 -25.94
C LEU A 38 -17.89 -15.06 -24.46
N ASN A 39 -17.35 -15.87 -23.54
CA ASN A 39 -17.54 -15.75 -22.10
C ASN A 39 -16.22 -16.04 -21.38
N VAL A 40 -16.10 -15.61 -20.13
CA VAL A 40 -14.90 -15.85 -19.32
C VAL A 40 -14.65 -17.35 -19.11
N VAL A 41 -13.45 -17.79 -19.44
CA VAL A 41 -12.98 -19.14 -19.15
C VAL A 41 -12.52 -19.22 -17.69
N LYS A 42 -13.24 -19.99 -16.87
CA LYS A 42 -12.96 -20.07 -15.42
C LYS A 42 -11.76 -20.96 -15.06
N THR A 43 -11.40 -21.88 -15.96
CA THR A 43 -10.26 -22.79 -15.79
C THR A 43 -8.99 -22.21 -16.37
N ASP A 44 -7.84 -22.69 -15.90
CA ASP A 44 -6.57 -22.36 -16.53
C ASP A 44 -6.52 -23.02 -17.91
N PHE A 45 -6.36 -22.22 -18.96
CA PHE A 45 -6.24 -22.68 -20.33
C PHE A 45 -4.84 -22.37 -20.86
N SER A 46 -4.38 -23.16 -21.81
CA SER A 46 -3.06 -23.03 -22.41
C SER A 46 -3.13 -22.62 -23.87
N ILE A 47 -2.03 -22.04 -24.35
CA ILE A 47 -1.77 -21.79 -25.77
C ILE A 47 -0.51 -22.55 -26.20
N ASN A 48 -0.44 -22.89 -27.48
CA ASN A 48 0.81 -23.32 -28.10
C ASN A 48 1.61 -22.08 -28.48
N TYR A 49 2.62 -21.79 -27.66
CA TYR A 49 3.45 -20.61 -27.85
C TYR A 49 4.75 -20.97 -28.57
N LYS A 50 4.98 -20.31 -29.70
CA LYS A 50 6.20 -20.45 -30.47
C LYS A 50 7.38 -19.82 -29.74
N THR A 51 8.40 -20.62 -29.48
CA THR A 51 9.68 -20.21 -28.91
C THR A 51 10.82 -20.55 -29.86
N LYS A 52 12.03 -20.07 -29.56
CA LYS A 52 13.23 -20.35 -30.34
C LYS A 52 14.24 -21.04 -29.44
N ASN A 53 14.71 -22.22 -29.87
CA ASN A 53 15.79 -22.89 -29.17
C ASN A 53 17.09 -22.09 -29.39
N LEU A 54 17.61 -21.49 -28.32
CA LEU A 54 18.75 -20.58 -28.37
C LEU A 54 20.06 -21.25 -28.85
N LEU A 55 20.15 -22.58 -28.80
CA LEU A 55 21.35 -23.33 -29.17
C LEU A 55 21.30 -23.86 -30.61
N THR A 56 20.11 -24.16 -31.12
CA THR A 56 19.93 -24.81 -32.44
C THR A 56 19.26 -23.91 -33.47
N ASP A 57 18.83 -22.72 -33.05
CA ASP A 57 18.06 -21.74 -33.83
C ASP A 57 16.74 -22.28 -34.41
N LYS A 58 16.33 -23.49 -34.01
CA LYS A 58 15.09 -24.13 -34.45
C LYS A 58 13.90 -23.56 -33.68
N GLU A 59 12.79 -23.48 -34.40
CA GLU A 59 11.49 -23.21 -33.80
C GLU A 59 11.10 -24.37 -32.88
N ASP A 60 10.66 -24.02 -31.68
CA ASP A 60 10.16 -24.96 -30.70
C ASP A 60 8.83 -24.43 -30.16
N TYR A 61 8.03 -25.28 -29.54
CA TYR A 61 6.71 -24.91 -29.04
C TYR A 61 6.59 -25.34 -27.60
N ILE A 62 6.17 -24.41 -26.75
CA ILE A 62 5.83 -24.70 -25.38
C ILE A 62 4.34 -24.53 -25.17
N GLU A 63 3.79 -25.39 -24.34
CA GLU A 63 2.47 -25.16 -23.77
C GLU A 63 2.61 -24.11 -22.67
N TRP A 64 1.92 -22.99 -22.82
CA TRP A 64 2.00 -21.87 -21.90
C TRP A 64 0.62 -21.57 -21.34
N TYR A 65 0.50 -21.52 -20.01
CA TYR A 65 -0.78 -21.42 -19.31
C TYR A 65 -1.12 -19.99 -18.90
N PHE A 66 -2.39 -19.60 -19.05
CA PHE A 66 -2.88 -18.25 -18.78
C PHE A 66 -2.73 -17.85 -17.32
N ILE A 67 -3.20 -18.68 -16.38
CA ILE A 67 -3.14 -18.38 -14.96
C ILE A 67 -1.74 -18.70 -14.43
N LYS A 68 -1.30 -19.95 -14.59
CA LYS A 68 -0.06 -20.45 -13.99
C LYS A 68 1.19 -19.72 -14.49
N ASP A 69 1.35 -19.54 -15.80
CA ASP A 69 2.61 -19.05 -16.36
C ASP A 69 2.56 -17.57 -16.77
N PHE A 70 1.37 -17.00 -16.95
CA PHE A 70 1.20 -15.59 -17.32
C PHE A 70 0.71 -14.71 -16.17
N LEU A 71 -0.48 -14.96 -15.62
CA LEU A 71 -1.03 -14.09 -14.55
C LEU A 71 -0.23 -14.18 -13.24
N ASN A 72 0.11 -15.38 -12.78
CA ASN A 72 0.87 -15.56 -11.53
C ASN A 72 2.28 -14.96 -11.59
N VAL A 73 2.83 -14.78 -12.79
CA VAL A 73 4.12 -14.11 -12.99
C VAL A 73 3.96 -12.58 -13.05
N LYS A 74 2.88 -12.09 -13.66
CA LYS A 74 2.69 -10.65 -13.92
C LYS A 74 2.01 -9.91 -12.75
N ILE A 75 0.99 -10.49 -12.12
CA ILE A 75 0.23 -9.85 -11.02
C ILE A 75 1.14 -9.39 -9.87
N PRO A 76 2.11 -10.20 -9.38
CA PRO A 76 3.01 -9.78 -8.30
C PRO A 76 3.84 -8.52 -8.57
N LEU A 77 3.89 -8.06 -9.83
CA LEU A 77 4.62 -6.85 -10.23
C LEU A 77 3.72 -5.60 -10.29
N PHE A 78 2.41 -5.74 -10.08
CA PHE A 78 1.44 -4.65 -10.31
C PHE A 78 1.68 -3.47 -9.39
N ALA A 79 1.83 -3.71 -8.08
CA ALA A 79 2.05 -2.63 -7.13
C ALA A 79 3.33 -1.84 -7.46
N LYS A 80 4.43 -2.56 -7.73
CA LYS A 80 5.71 -1.95 -8.11
C LYS A 80 5.57 -1.10 -9.38
N ARG A 81 4.94 -1.63 -10.43
CA ARG A 81 4.74 -0.92 -11.71
C ARG A 81 3.87 0.32 -11.53
N TYR A 82 2.78 0.19 -10.79
CA TYR A 82 1.88 1.30 -10.48
C TYR A 82 2.61 2.42 -9.75
N ILE A 83 3.37 2.10 -8.69
CA ILE A 83 4.12 3.08 -7.90
C ILE A 83 5.18 3.78 -8.76
N VAL A 84 5.89 3.05 -9.63
CA VAL A 84 6.86 3.65 -10.56
C VAL A 84 6.17 4.60 -11.53
N PHE A 85 5.04 4.20 -12.13
CA PHE A 85 4.27 5.07 -13.01
C PHE A 85 3.78 6.34 -12.28
N PHE A 86 3.25 6.17 -11.08
CA PHE A 86 2.77 7.27 -10.26
C PHE A 86 3.88 8.29 -9.94
N LYS A 87 5.07 7.82 -9.54
CA LYS A 87 6.24 8.68 -9.29
C LYS A 87 6.68 9.44 -10.54
N LYS A 88 6.76 8.75 -11.68
CA LYS A 88 7.11 9.39 -12.96
C LYS A 88 6.12 10.49 -13.34
N HIS A 89 4.82 10.28 -13.12
CA HIS A 89 3.81 11.30 -13.41
C HIS A 89 3.93 12.51 -12.47
N ILE A 90 4.24 12.29 -11.18
CA ILE A 90 4.54 13.39 -10.26
C ILE A 90 5.74 14.22 -10.76
N GLU A 91 6.83 13.55 -11.12
CA GLU A 91 8.09 14.18 -11.52
C GLU A 91 7.96 14.94 -12.85
N SER A 92 7.17 14.42 -13.79
CA SER A 92 7.05 14.98 -15.15
C SER A 92 5.91 15.99 -15.31
N GLU A 93 4.79 15.85 -14.59
CA GLU A 93 3.59 16.64 -14.84
C GLU A 93 3.16 17.54 -13.67
N LEU A 94 3.47 17.16 -12.42
CA LEU A 94 3.01 17.92 -11.24
C LEU A 94 4.06 18.86 -10.67
N LEU A 95 5.25 18.94 -11.29
CA LEU A 95 6.36 19.86 -10.94
C LEU A 95 6.74 19.86 -9.44
N LEU A 96 6.47 18.76 -8.74
CA LEU A 96 6.70 18.59 -7.30
C LEU A 96 5.91 19.55 -6.38
N GLU A 97 4.84 20.19 -6.87
CA GLU A 97 3.94 20.99 -6.03
C GLU A 97 3.18 20.08 -5.05
N LYS A 98 3.39 20.30 -3.75
CA LYS A 98 2.91 19.44 -2.66
C LYS A 98 1.38 19.31 -2.68
N GLU A 99 0.66 20.40 -2.87
CA GLU A 99 -0.80 20.44 -2.89
C GLU A 99 -1.37 19.65 -4.07
N ARG A 100 -0.74 19.76 -5.24
CA ARG A 100 -1.11 19.01 -6.44
C ARG A 100 -0.83 17.52 -6.29
N ILE A 101 0.31 17.15 -5.70
CA ILE A 101 0.64 15.76 -5.38
C ILE A 101 -0.40 15.17 -4.44
N ILE A 102 -0.79 15.89 -3.38
CA ILE A 102 -1.81 15.44 -2.44
C ILE A 102 -3.15 15.27 -3.15
N ALA A 103 -3.60 16.26 -3.90
CA ALA A 103 -4.87 16.19 -4.64
C ALA A 103 -4.89 15.00 -5.62
N TYR A 104 -3.82 14.82 -6.40
CA TYR A 104 -3.68 13.71 -7.33
C TYR A 104 -3.66 12.36 -6.61
N SER A 105 -2.92 12.26 -5.50
CA SER A 105 -2.89 11.05 -4.68
C SER A 105 -4.29 10.68 -4.18
N LYS A 106 -5.19 11.65 -3.93
CA LYS A 106 -6.54 11.40 -3.36
C LYS A 106 -7.41 10.79 -4.43
N ILE A 107 -7.32 11.34 -5.64
CA ILE A 107 -8.00 10.84 -6.84
C ILE A 107 -7.55 9.40 -7.11
N GLN A 108 -6.24 9.13 -7.07
CA GLN A 108 -5.71 7.80 -7.32
C GLN A 108 -6.09 6.80 -6.22
N LEU A 109 -6.06 7.22 -4.95
CA LEU A 109 -6.49 6.37 -3.84
C LEU A 109 -7.96 5.97 -3.98
N LYS A 110 -8.84 6.93 -4.30
CA LYS A 110 -10.26 6.65 -4.55
C LYS A 110 -10.45 5.63 -5.67
N LYS A 111 -9.77 5.80 -6.81
CA LYS A 111 -9.82 4.87 -7.95
C LYS A 111 -9.39 3.46 -7.56
N ILE A 112 -8.32 3.33 -6.77
CA ILE A 112 -7.80 2.02 -6.35
C ILE A 112 -8.76 1.33 -5.37
N ILE A 113 -9.35 2.07 -4.43
CA ILE A 113 -10.38 1.53 -3.51
C ILE A 113 -11.62 1.06 -4.30
N GLU A 114 -12.06 1.82 -5.30
CA GLU A 114 -13.17 1.40 -6.17
C GLU A 114 -12.86 0.08 -6.88
N ILE A 115 -11.63 -0.08 -7.39
CA ILE A 115 -11.20 -1.33 -8.03
C ILE A 115 -11.13 -2.48 -7.02
N GLU A 116 -10.67 -2.23 -5.79
CA GLU A 116 -10.64 -3.22 -4.71
C GLU A 116 -12.03 -3.81 -4.46
N GLU A 117 -13.03 -2.94 -4.30
CA GLU A 117 -14.42 -3.35 -4.01
C GLU A 117 -15.04 -4.15 -5.17
N ILE A 118 -14.75 -3.75 -6.41
CA ILE A 118 -15.15 -4.48 -7.60
C ILE A 118 -14.52 -5.88 -7.61
N ILE A 119 -13.22 -6.00 -7.37
CA ILE A 119 -12.52 -7.30 -7.39
C ILE A 119 -13.04 -8.22 -6.29
N LYS A 120 -13.28 -7.71 -5.07
CA LYS A 120 -13.88 -8.49 -3.98
C LYS A 120 -15.22 -9.13 -4.40
N LYS A 121 -16.08 -8.35 -5.06
CA LYS A 121 -17.46 -8.73 -5.44
C LYS A 121 -17.57 -9.46 -6.77
N SER A 122 -16.52 -9.44 -7.60
CA SER A 122 -16.55 -10.05 -8.94
C SER A 122 -16.88 -11.55 -8.91
N GLU A 123 -17.72 -12.05 -9.81
CA GLU A 123 -18.01 -13.50 -9.89
C GLU A 123 -17.19 -14.21 -10.98
N TYR A 124 -16.68 -13.43 -11.94
CA TYR A 124 -15.89 -13.92 -13.08
C TYR A 124 -14.42 -14.23 -12.73
N LEU A 125 -13.90 -13.72 -11.61
CA LEU A 125 -12.53 -14.00 -11.17
C LEU A 125 -12.47 -15.23 -10.26
N GLY A 126 -11.52 -16.12 -10.55
CA GLY A 126 -11.17 -17.22 -9.65
C GLY A 126 -10.60 -16.70 -8.31
N VAL A 127 -10.85 -17.43 -7.22
CA VAL A 127 -10.47 -17.04 -5.84
C VAL A 127 -8.98 -16.71 -5.72
N ASN A 128 -8.10 -17.52 -6.31
CA ASN A 128 -6.65 -17.32 -6.22
C ASN A 128 -6.19 -16.02 -6.93
N ILE A 129 -6.81 -15.70 -8.06
CA ILE A 129 -6.52 -14.46 -8.79
C ILE A 129 -6.96 -13.25 -7.97
N LYS A 130 -8.18 -13.30 -7.39
CA LYS A 130 -8.67 -12.24 -6.50
C LYS A 130 -7.71 -11.98 -5.35
N LEU A 131 -7.30 -13.03 -4.63
CA LEU A 131 -6.39 -12.90 -3.51
C LEU A 131 -5.05 -12.27 -3.93
N SER A 132 -4.49 -12.72 -5.05
CA SER A 132 -3.23 -12.15 -5.58
C SER A 132 -3.36 -10.67 -5.95
N LEU A 133 -4.46 -10.27 -6.60
CA LEU A 133 -4.76 -8.88 -6.94
C LEU A 133 -4.94 -8.02 -5.68
N LEU A 134 -5.71 -8.50 -4.70
CA LEU A 134 -6.00 -7.76 -3.47
C LEU A 134 -4.72 -7.47 -2.66
N VAL A 135 -3.79 -8.43 -2.58
CA VAL A 135 -2.48 -8.21 -1.97
C VAL A 135 -1.73 -7.05 -2.65
N GLN A 136 -1.78 -6.97 -3.98
CA GLN A 136 -1.10 -5.89 -4.71
C GLN A 136 -1.82 -4.55 -4.56
N ILE A 137 -3.15 -4.55 -4.51
CA ILE A 137 -3.96 -3.35 -4.27
C ILE A 137 -3.69 -2.78 -2.88
N GLU A 138 -3.61 -3.62 -1.86
CA GLU A 138 -3.29 -3.20 -0.48
C GLU A 138 -1.96 -2.44 -0.43
N VAL A 139 -0.91 -2.96 -1.09
CA VAL A 139 0.40 -2.29 -1.17
C VAL A 139 0.30 -0.90 -1.82
N VAL A 140 -0.53 -0.75 -2.86
CA VAL A 140 -0.75 0.55 -3.52
C VAL A 140 -1.54 1.50 -2.61
N ILE A 141 -2.58 1.02 -1.94
CA ILE A 141 -3.37 1.81 -0.98
C ILE A 141 -2.46 2.33 0.14
N ASP A 142 -1.65 1.47 0.73
CA ASP A 142 -0.71 1.83 1.80
C ASP A 142 0.29 2.90 1.32
N TYR A 143 0.83 2.73 0.11
CA TYR A 143 1.71 3.72 -0.49
C TYR A 143 1.01 5.07 -0.68
N LEU A 144 -0.17 5.11 -1.27
CA LEU A 144 -0.91 6.35 -1.51
C LEU A 144 -1.35 7.01 -0.20
N LYS A 145 -1.80 6.23 0.80
CA LYS A 145 -2.10 6.74 2.15
C LYS A 145 -0.86 7.35 2.80
N SER A 146 0.32 6.76 2.63
CA SER A 146 1.56 7.33 3.16
C SER A 146 1.90 8.70 2.57
N ILE A 147 1.45 8.99 1.34
CA ILE A 147 1.58 10.31 0.71
C ILE A 147 0.54 11.29 1.28
N HIS A 148 -0.69 10.83 1.54
CA HIS A 148 -1.77 11.63 2.16
C HIS A 148 -1.52 12.03 3.61
N ILE A 149 -0.91 11.12 4.37
CA ILE A 149 -0.62 11.32 5.79
C ILE A 149 0.56 12.30 5.99
N LEU A 150 1.10 12.86 4.91
CA LEU A 150 2.15 13.87 4.97
C LEU A 150 1.77 15.14 4.20
N PRO A 151 1.19 16.15 4.88
CA PRO A 151 1.97 17.36 4.95
C PRO A 151 3.34 16.94 5.50
N SER A 152 4.42 17.14 4.75
CA SER A 152 5.70 17.40 5.40
C SER A 152 5.46 18.56 6.35
N TYR A 153 5.04 18.29 7.58
CA TYR A 153 4.97 19.29 8.61
C TYR A 153 6.37 19.85 8.67
N THR A 154 6.52 21.14 8.37
CA THR A 154 7.75 21.83 8.71
C THR A 154 7.95 21.70 10.22
N ILE A 155 9.16 21.93 10.72
CA ILE A 155 9.40 21.80 12.16
C ILE A 155 8.43 22.70 12.95
N GLU A 156 8.03 23.84 12.37
CA GLU A 156 7.06 24.75 12.98
C GLU A 156 5.64 24.17 13.08
N GLU A 157 5.24 23.31 12.16
CA GLU A 157 3.86 22.79 12.07
C GLU A 157 3.64 21.50 12.90
N LYS A 158 4.70 20.91 13.45
CA LYS A 158 4.59 19.74 14.32
C LYS A 158 4.07 20.09 15.71
N PHE A 159 3.32 19.17 16.32
CA PHE A 159 2.86 19.32 17.70
C PHE A 159 4.03 19.33 18.67
N LYS A 160 4.24 20.47 19.32
CA LYS A 160 5.25 20.70 20.34
C LYS A 160 4.75 20.17 21.68
N MET A 161 5.21 18.99 22.06
CA MET A 161 4.79 18.35 23.31
C MET A 161 5.73 18.74 24.44
N ASN A 162 5.19 19.30 25.52
CA ASN A 162 5.89 19.56 26.79
C ASN A 162 6.20 18.27 27.58
N MET A 163 6.65 17.24 26.87
CA MET A 163 6.95 15.91 27.39
C MET A 163 8.27 15.44 26.78
N ASN A 164 8.97 14.56 27.47
CA ASN A 164 10.14 13.90 26.86
C ASN A 164 9.70 12.89 25.79
N LYS A 165 10.65 12.47 24.96
CA LYS A 165 10.42 11.53 23.86
C LYS A 165 9.72 10.23 24.29
N THR A 166 10.15 9.64 25.41
CA THR A 166 9.66 8.34 25.88
C THR A 166 8.21 8.43 26.33
N ASP A 167 7.84 9.50 27.02
CA ASP A 167 6.49 9.70 27.54
C ASP A 167 5.47 9.84 26.41
N ILE A 168 5.81 10.59 25.34
CA ILE A 168 4.95 10.75 24.16
C ILE A 168 4.72 9.41 23.47
N ILE A 169 5.79 8.66 23.20
CA ILE A 169 5.71 7.37 22.52
C ILE A 169 4.89 6.37 23.36
N LEU A 170 5.11 6.34 24.67
CA LEU A 170 4.37 5.48 25.59
C LEU A 170 2.89 5.85 25.65
N LEU A 171 2.56 7.14 25.81
CA LEU A 171 1.17 7.61 25.85
C LEU A 171 0.41 7.18 24.60
N LEU A 172 0.96 7.43 23.42
CA LEU A 172 0.34 7.06 22.16
C LEU A 172 0.22 5.53 22.05
N THR A 173 1.23 4.78 22.50
CA THR A 173 1.18 3.31 22.52
C THR A 173 0.05 2.80 23.43
N LEU A 174 -0.14 3.40 24.61
CA LEU A 174 -1.22 3.06 25.55
C LEU A 174 -2.59 3.40 24.97
N LEU A 175 -2.75 4.57 24.34
CA LEU A 175 -3.99 4.95 23.66
C LEU A 175 -4.36 3.92 22.58
N ARG A 176 -3.37 3.48 21.79
CA ARG A 176 -3.55 2.42 20.79
C ARG A 176 -3.92 1.07 21.42
N GLN A 177 -3.23 0.65 22.47
CA GLN A 177 -3.52 -0.62 23.16
C GLN A 177 -4.93 -0.66 23.76
N ASN A 178 -5.47 0.49 24.17
CA ASN A 178 -6.83 0.63 24.69
C ASN A 178 -7.86 0.98 23.60
N ASN A 179 -7.53 0.79 22.32
CA ASN A 179 -8.40 1.05 21.16
C ASN A 179 -8.93 2.50 21.05
N ASN A 180 -8.26 3.47 21.67
CA ASN A 180 -8.58 4.89 21.49
C ASN A 180 -7.96 5.47 20.21
N ILE A 181 -6.97 4.78 19.64
CA ILE A 181 -6.34 5.11 18.35
C ILE A 181 -6.16 3.81 17.57
N ASP A 182 -6.59 3.80 16.31
CA ASP A 182 -6.39 2.66 15.41
C ASP A 182 -5.06 2.80 14.63
N SER A 183 -4.33 1.70 14.49
CA SER A 183 -3.12 1.64 13.67
C SER A 183 -2.74 0.19 13.33
N ILE A 184 -2.56 -0.06 12.04
CA ILE A 184 -2.40 -1.40 11.45
C ILE A 184 -1.09 -2.10 11.87
N LYS A 185 0.04 -1.37 12.00
CA LYS A 185 1.38 -1.95 12.31
C LYS A 185 2.25 -1.02 13.17
N ASP A 186 3.19 -1.58 13.95
CA ASP A 186 4.10 -0.81 14.83
C ASP A 186 5.04 0.12 14.06
N SER A 187 5.55 -0.31 12.91
CA SER A 187 6.41 0.51 12.05
C SER A 187 5.66 1.72 11.51
N HIS A 188 4.41 1.52 11.08
CA HIS A 188 3.54 2.59 10.63
C HIS A 188 3.22 3.56 11.78
N PHE A 189 2.86 3.02 12.94
CA PHE A 189 2.59 3.82 14.12
C PHE A 189 3.78 4.69 14.54
N GLY A 190 4.98 4.09 14.62
CA GLY A 190 6.21 4.82 14.92
C GLY A 190 6.49 5.92 13.90
N PHE A 191 6.29 5.65 12.61
CA PHE A 191 6.45 6.65 11.56
C PHE A 191 5.50 7.85 11.75
N LEU A 192 4.23 7.61 12.09
CA LEU A 192 3.27 8.67 12.38
C LEU A 192 3.74 9.56 13.53
N ILE A 193 4.26 8.96 14.60
CA ILE A 193 4.77 9.69 15.77
C ILE A 193 5.93 10.62 15.36
N GLU A 194 6.90 10.10 14.60
CA GLU A 194 8.08 10.87 14.17
C GLU A 194 7.71 12.08 13.29
N LYS A 195 6.68 11.93 12.48
CA LYS A 195 6.24 12.97 11.55
C LYS A 195 5.34 14.02 12.19
N THR A 196 4.67 13.67 13.29
CA THR A 196 3.64 14.52 13.89
C THR A 196 4.12 15.32 15.09
N PHE A 197 5.01 14.76 15.91
CA PHE A 197 5.35 15.34 17.21
C PHE A 197 6.82 15.77 17.33
N LEU A 198 7.03 16.83 18.11
CA LEU A 198 8.31 17.22 18.69
C LEU A 198 8.26 17.00 20.20
N TYR A 199 9.40 16.66 20.79
CA TYR A 199 9.52 16.48 22.24
C TYR A 199 10.39 17.57 22.85
N LYS A 200 10.12 17.90 24.11
CA LYS A 200 10.90 18.89 24.87
C LYS A 200 12.24 18.29 25.30
N SER A 201 13.33 18.97 24.97
CA SER A 201 14.71 18.57 25.27
C SER A 201 15.48 19.77 25.83
N GLY A 202 15.37 20.01 27.13
CA GLY A 202 15.80 21.28 27.72
C GLY A 202 14.80 22.38 27.38
N GLU A 203 15.30 23.50 26.84
CA GLU A 203 14.45 24.63 26.38
C GLU A 203 13.96 24.48 24.93
N ASP A 204 14.55 23.53 24.17
CA ASP A 204 14.24 23.35 22.75
C ASP A 204 13.26 22.20 22.48
N TYR A 205 12.65 22.25 21.29
CA TYR A 205 11.83 21.17 20.75
C TYR A 205 12.56 20.38 19.67
N THR A 206 12.70 19.08 19.90
CA THR A 206 13.51 18.20 19.04
C THR A 206 12.64 17.18 18.30
N PRO A 207 12.95 16.85 17.03
CA PRO A 207 12.25 15.79 16.31
C PRO A 207 12.41 14.42 16.95
N ILE A 208 11.31 13.67 17.04
CA ILE A 208 11.35 12.26 17.42
C ILE A 208 11.96 11.46 16.26
N LYS A 209 12.91 10.57 16.58
CA LYS A 209 13.54 9.61 15.65
C LYS A 209 13.47 8.19 16.21
N ASN A 210 13.39 7.19 15.35
CA ASN A 210 13.37 5.76 15.71
C ASN A 210 12.20 5.38 16.65
N ALA A 211 11.05 6.03 16.55
CA ALA A 211 9.89 5.73 17.38
C ALA A 211 9.38 4.31 17.17
N GLY A 212 9.46 3.77 15.95
CA GLY A 212 9.04 2.39 15.67
C GLY A 212 9.79 1.34 16.51
N LYS A 213 11.10 1.55 16.72
CA LYS A 213 11.90 0.69 17.60
C LYS A 213 11.46 0.81 19.06
N VAL A 214 11.25 2.04 19.54
CA VAL A 214 10.83 2.30 20.92
C VAL A 214 9.42 1.76 21.20
N VAL A 215 8.49 1.84 20.24
CA VAL A 215 7.16 1.23 20.35
C VAL A 215 7.26 -0.28 20.56
N ASN A 216 8.18 -0.95 19.85
CA ASN A 216 8.44 -2.38 20.03
C ASN A 216 9.07 -2.66 21.41
N ASP A 217 10.06 -1.86 21.82
CA ASP A 217 10.75 -2.02 23.10
C ASP A 217 9.79 -1.80 24.30
N VAL A 218 8.82 -0.88 24.18
CA VAL A 218 7.80 -0.59 25.20
C VAL A 218 6.88 -1.79 25.44
N LYS A 219 6.55 -2.58 24.40
CA LYS A 219 5.75 -3.82 24.56
C LYS A 219 6.46 -4.86 25.43
N HIS A 220 7.79 -4.83 25.50
CA HIS A 220 8.60 -5.78 26.24
C HIS A 220 8.98 -5.32 27.66
N PHE A 221 8.33 -4.27 28.19
CA PHE A 221 8.44 -3.82 29.60
C PHE A 221 9.88 -3.70 30.14
N ASN A 222 10.67 -2.82 29.55
CA ASN A 222 11.96 -2.41 30.13
C ASN A 222 11.78 -1.39 31.27
N LYS A 223 12.70 -1.38 32.26
CA LYS A 223 12.73 -0.48 33.46
C LYS A 223 12.48 1.02 33.18
N GLY A 224 12.77 1.53 31.97
CA GLY A 224 12.47 2.92 31.59
C GLY A 224 10.99 3.24 31.46
N SER A 225 10.15 2.21 31.25
CA SER A 225 8.71 2.34 31.03
C SER A 225 7.95 2.65 32.33
N GLU A 226 8.38 2.10 33.47
CA GLU A 226 7.73 2.32 34.77
C GLU A 226 7.76 3.80 35.19
N LYS A 227 8.93 4.44 35.10
CA LYS A 227 9.07 5.88 35.40
C LYS A 227 8.25 6.75 34.45
N ALA A 228 8.12 6.35 33.19
CA ALA A 228 7.28 7.05 32.22
C ALA A 228 5.79 6.87 32.53
N ILE A 229 5.35 5.68 32.94
CA ILE A 229 3.99 5.41 33.41
C ILE A 229 3.67 6.29 34.64
N GLU A 230 4.57 6.39 35.61
CA GLU A 230 4.37 7.24 36.79
C GLU A 230 4.23 8.71 36.44
N ARG A 231 5.11 9.23 35.57
CA ARG A 231 5.00 10.62 35.09
C ARG A 231 3.68 10.88 34.37
N LEU A 232 3.27 9.98 33.46
CA LEU A 232 1.98 10.10 32.78
C LEU A 232 0.82 10.08 33.77
N LYS A 233 0.81 9.16 34.74
CA LYS A 233 -0.19 9.11 35.81
C LYS A 233 -0.26 10.42 36.59
N ASN A 234 0.88 11.03 36.91
CA ASN A 234 0.91 12.31 37.63
C ASN A 234 0.34 13.46 36.79
N ILE A 235 0.59 13.47 35.48
CA ILE A 235 -0.01 14.47 34.57
C ILE A 235 -1.53 14.36 34.59
N PHE A 236 -2.09 13.16 34.43
CA PHE A 236 -3.54 12.95 34.40
C PHE A 236 -4.21 12.99 35.78
N LYS A 237 -3.45 12.99 36.88
CA LYS A 237 -3.97 13.19 38.24
C LYS A 237 -4.03 14.65 38.65
N ASN A 238 -3.37 15.54 37.92
CA ASN A 238 -3.40 16.96 38.20
C ASN A 238 -4.78 17.49 37.79
N ASP A 239 -5.55 18.05 38.72
CA ASP A 239 -6.91 18.54 38.45
C ASP A 239 -6.90 19.64 37.36
N ASN A 240 -5.84 20.46 37.32
CA ASN A 240 -5.64 21.48 36.29
C ASN A 240 -5.57 20.90 34.88
N PHE A 241 -5.25 19.60 34.71
CA PHE A 241 -5.27 18.95 33.40
C PHE A 241 -6.67 18.96 32.78
N TYR A 242 -7.72 18.96 33.61
CA TYR A 242 -9.11 18.93 33.18
C TYR A 242 -9.74 20.33 33.12
N GLU A 243 -8.98 21.38 33.42
CA GLU A 243 -9.40 22.76 33.24
C GLU A 243 -9.30 23.12 31.75
N LEU A 244 -10.42 23.55 31.16
CA LEU A 244 -10.46 24.00 29.78
C LEU A 244 -10.16 25.50 29.73
N ASP A 245 -9.00 25.86 29.19
CA ASP A 245 -8.71 27.26 28.85
C ASP A 245 -9.54 27.68 27.63
N PHE A 246 -10.53 28.54 27.87
CA PHE A 246 -11.23 29.25 26.80
C PHE A 246 -10.40 30.48 26.43
N HIS A 247 -9.56 30.36 25.40
CA HIS A 247 -8.91 31.49 24.72
C HIS A 247 -9.73 31.93 23.51
#